data_AF-A0A7S0P7L7-F1
#
_entry.id   AF-A0A7S0P7L7-F1
#
_cell.length_a   1.000
_cell.length_b   1.000
_cell.length_c   1.000
_cell.angle_alpha   90.00
_cell.angle_beta   90.00
_cell.angle_gamma   90.00
#
_symmetry.space_group_name_H-M   'P 1'
#
loop_
_entity.id
_entity.type
_entity.pdbx_description
1 polymer ?
#
loop_
_entity_poly.entity_id
_entity_poly.type
_entity_poly.pdbx_seq_one_letter_code
_entity_poly.pdbx_strand_id
1 'polypeptide(L)'
;GTPFVKLLNDNGIIPGIKVDSGLKALTGGGEGETWCSGLDGLYEKCARHYEQGARFAKWRTAVRIDVEKGLPTQLAVQEAAWGLARYARICQEAGLVPIVEPEILIDGVHDVA
;
A
#
# COMPACT_ATOMS: atom_id res chain seq x y z
N GLY A 1 13.85 25.07 13.23
CA GLY A 1 14.25 23.74 13.73
C GLY A 1 14.85 22.93 12.60
N THR A 2 15.47 21.78 12.91
CA THR A 2 16.07 20.88 11.90
C THR A 2 14.99 19.98 11.26
N PRO A 3 14.87 19.92 9.93
CA PRO A 3 13.93 19.01 9.26
C PRO A 3 14.30 17.53 9.50
N PHE A 4 13.31 16.67 9.73
CA PHE A 4 13.54 15.22 9.90
C PHE A 4 14.24 14.58 8.70
N VAL A 5 13.89 15.00 7.48
CA VAL A 5 14.56 14.55 6.24
C VAL A 5 16.07 14.83 6.30
N LYS A 6 16.48 15.98 6.84
CA LYS A 6 17.91 16.30 7.03
C LYS A 6 18.55 15.35 8.03
N LEU A 7 17.91 15.11 9.17
CA LEU A 7 18.42 14.18 10.19
C LEU A 7 18.61 12.77 9.62
N LEU A 8 17.66 12.27 8.82
CA LEU A 8 17.78 10.97 8.15
C LEU A 8 18.98 10.94 7.19
N ASN A 9 19.09 11.94 6.32
CA ASN A 9 20.18 12.05 5.35
C ASN A 9 21.57 12.16 6.01
N ASP A 10 21.69 12.97 7.08
CA ASP A 10 22.93 13.12 7.85
C ASP A 10 23.39 11.78 8.46
N ASN A 11 22.47 10.82 8.66
CA ASN A 11 22.74 9.47 9.16
C ASN A 11 22.77 8.39 8.06
N GLY A 12 22.74 8.77 6.78
CA GLY A 12 22.72 7.82 5.66
C GLY A 12 21.41 7.01 5.53
N ILE A 13 20.33 7.45 6.18
CA ILE A 13 19.01 6.82 6.10
C ILE A 13 18.23 7.44 4.96
N ILE A 14 17.79 6.61 4.02
CA ILE A 14 16.97 7.05 2.90
C ILE A 14 15.54 7.32 3.40
N PRO A 15 14.97 8.52 3.18
CA PRO A 15 13.59 8.82 3.54
C PRO A 15 12.58 8.14 2.60
N GLY A 16 11.47 7.68 3.16
CA GLY A 16 10.32 7.17 2.41
C GLY A 16 9.00 7.71 2.94
N ILE A 17 7.93 7.45 2.20
CA ILE A 17 6.62 8.01 2.48
C ILE A 17 5.49 7.00 2.26
N LYS A 18 4.53 6.94 3.18
CA LYS A 18 3.27 6.20 2.97
C LYS A 18 2.34 7.05 2.11
N VAL A 19 1.91 6.53 0.97
CA VAL A 19 1.11 7.30 0.00
C VAL A 19 -0.34 6.86 -0.13
N ASP A 20 -0.69 5.67 0.37
CA ASP A 20 -2.08 5.20 0.43
C ASP A 20 -2.93 5.99 1.43
N SER A 21 -4.22 6.09 1.14
CA SER A 21 -5.24 6.78 1.93
C SER A 21 -6.04 5.84 2.83
N GLY A 22 -5.58 4.60 2.99
CA GLY A 22 -6.19 3.60 3.87
C GLY A 22 -7.26 2.72 3.21
N LEU A 23 -7.67 1.72 3.98
CA LEU A 23 -8.61 0.68 3.60
C LEU A 23 -10.06 1.17 3.65
N LYS A 24 -10.87 0.66 2.72
CA LYS A 24 -12.31 0.87 2.61
C LYS A 24 -12.99 -0.46 2.35
N ALA A 25 -14.26 -0.60 2.74
CA ALA A 25 -15.04 -1.80 2.45
C ALA A 25 -15.10 -2.06 0.94
N LEU A 26 -14.90 -3.31 0.54
CA LEU A 26 -14.99 -3.73 -0.86
C LEU A 26 -16.44 -4.07 -1.22
N THR A 27 -17.11 -3.13 -1.89
CA THR A 27 -18.46 -3.37 -2.40
C THR A 27 -18.47 -4.54 -3.38
N GLY A 28 -19.35 -5.52 -3.15
CA GLY A 28 -19.41 -6.75 -3.95
C GLY A 28 -18.39 -7.82 -3.55
N GLY A 29 -17.49 -7.52 -2.62
CA GLY A 29 -16.62 -8.51 -1.98
C GLY A 29 -17.32 -9.25 -0.83
N GLY A 30 -16.60 -10.19 -0.24
CA GLY A 30 -17.01 -10.91 0.96
C GLY A 30 -17.06 -10.01 2.19
N GLU A 31 -17.74 -10.49 3.24
CA GLU A 31 -17.91 -9.72 4.47
C GLU A 31 -16.56 -9.37 5.11
N GLY A 32 -16.32 -8.06 5.31
CA GLY A 32 -15.10 -7.57 5.93
C GLY A 32 -13.88 -7.52 5.02
N GLU A 33 -14.01 -7.83 3.73
CA GLU A 33 -12.97 -7.57 2.73
C GLU A 33 -12.85 -6.08 2.42
N THR A 34 -11.63 -5.68 2.07
CA THR A 34 -11.29 -4.27 1.87
C THR A 34 -10.52 -4.03 0.59
N TRP A 35 -10.59 -2.81 0.08
CA TRP A 35 -9.66 -2.29 -0.92
C TRP A 35 -8.95 -1.06 -0.36
N CYS A 36 -7.74 -0.80 -0.86
CA CYS A 36 -6.97 0.35 -0.42
C CYS A 36 -7.12 1.52 -1.40
N SER A 37 -7.37 2.71 -0.86
CA SER A 37 -7.63 3.92 -1.64
C SER A 37 -6.43 4.85 -1.75
N GLY A 38 -6.46 5.78 -2.71
CA GLY A 38 -5.42 6.81 -2.86
C GLY A 38 -4.75 6.92 -4.23
N LEU A 39 -5.32 6.31 -5.27
CA LEU A 39 -4.76 6.39 -6.64
C LEU A 39 -5.03 7.75 -7.30
N ASP A 40 -6.13 8.40 -6.93
CA ASP A 40 -6.49 9.72 -7.46
C ASP A 40 -5.45 10.76 -7.01
N GLY A 41 -4.79 11.40 -7.99
CA GLY A 41 -3.72 12.38 -7.75
C GLY A 41 -2.41 11.78 -7.21
N LEU A 42 -2.22 10.45 -7.30
CA LEU A 42 -1.05 9.77 -6.75
C LEU A 42 0.24 10.23 -7.41
N TYR A 43 0.25 10.46 -8.73
CA TYR A 43 1.46 10.89 -9.44
C TYR A 43 1.97 12.23 -8.92
N GLU A 44 1.10 13.24 -8.84
CA GLU A 44 1.44 14.58 -8.33
C GLU A 44 1.88 14.52 -6.86
N LYS A 45 1.26 13.64 -6.07
CA LYS A 45 1.63 13.38 -4.68
C LYS A 45 3.04 12.78 -4.58
N CYS A 46 3.33 11.76 -5.39
CA CYS A 46 4.64 11.11 -5.43
C CYS A 46 5.74 12.08 -5.92
N ALA A 47 5.50 12.84 -6.98
CA ALA A 47 6.44 13.83 -7.50
C ALA A 47 6.79 14.89 -6.45
N ARG A 48 5.78 15.41 -5.74
CA ARG A 48 5.99 16.36 -4.64
C ARG A 48 6.79 15.74 -3.50
N HIS A 49 6.55 14.48 -3.14
CA HIS A 49 7.33 13.81 -2.11
C HIS A 49 8.78 13.54 -2.54
N TYR A 50 9.03 13.30 -3.83
CA TYR A 50 10.38 13.19 -4.37
C TYR A 50 11.17 14.50 -4.20
N GLU A 51 10.53 15.64 -4.53
CA GLU A 51 11.08 16.99 -4.31
C GLU A 51 11.37 17.26 -2.83
N GLN A 52 10.53 16.73 -1.93
CA GLN A 52 10.70 16.82 -0.48
C GLN A 52 11.77 15.85 0.08
N GLY A 53 12.36 14.99 -0.75
CA GLY A 53 13.48 14.12 -0.38
C GLY A 53 13.16 12.63 -0.21
N ALA A 54 11.91 12.20 -0.40
CA ALA A 54 11.58 10.79 -0.40
C ALA A 54 12.20 10.07 -1.61
N ARG A 55 12.61 8.80 -1.43
CA ARG A 55 13.13 7.95 -2.52
C ARG A 55 12.43 6.61 -2.65
N PHE A 56 11.58 6.26 -1.69
CA PHE A 56 10.67 5.14 -1.78
C PHE A 56 9.30 5.50 -1.23
N ALA A 57 8.30 4.77 -1.65
CA ALA A 57 6.93 4.87 -1.17
C ALA A 57 6.48 3.54 -0.56
N LYS A 58 5.43 3.57 0.23
CA LYS A 58 4.74 2.37 0.74
C LYS A 58 3.24 2.46 0.48
N TRP A 59 2.66 1.33 0.09
CA TRP A 59 1.22 1.14 -0.03
C TRP A 59 0.82 -0.22 0.51
N ARG A 60 -0.06 -0.22 1.52
CA ARG A 60 -0.56 -1.43 2.17
C ARG A 60 -1.99 -1.71 1.76
N THR A 61 -2.25 -2.90 1.22
CA THR A 61 -3.60 -3.47 1.13
C THR A 61 -3.71 -4.68 2.06
N ALA A 62 -4.92 -5.05 2.46
CA ALA A 62 -5.15 -6.17 3.36
C ALA A 62 -6.13 -7.18 2.75
N VAL A 63 -5.78 -8.46 2.86
CA VAL A 63 -6.56 -9.61 2.41
C VAL A 63 -6.81 -10.52 3.62
N ARG A 64 -8.00 -11.09 3.74
CA ARG A 64 -8.42 -11.88 4.90
C ARG A 64 -8.55 -13.35 4.56
N ILE A 65 -8.21 -14.21 5.52
CA ILE A 65 -8.50 -15.64 5.45
C ILE A 65 -9.69 -15.93 6.36
N ASP A 66 -10.74 -16.54 5.79
CA ASP A 66 -11.87 -17.09 6.52
C ASP A 66 -12.44 -18.24 5.67
N VAL A 67 -12.07 -19.48 6.02
CA VAL A 67 -12.39 -20.66 5.22
C VAL A 67 -13.89 -20.92 5.18
N GLU A 68 -14.61 -20.69 6.30
CA GLU A 68 -16.06 -20.91 6.37
C GLU A 68 -16.83 -19.90 5.51
N LYS A 69 -16.31 -18.67 5.40
CA LYS A 69 -16.90 -17.61 4.56
C LYS A 69 -16.36 -17.59 3.13
N GLY A 70 -15.45 -18.50 2.77
CA GLY A 70 -14.83 -18.55 1.44
C GLY A 70 -13.95 -17.32 1.13
N LEU A 71 -13.26 -16.78 2.13
CA LEU A 71 -12.33 -15.67 1.99
C LEU A 71 -10.87 -16.16 1.91
N PRO A 72 -10.01 -15.52 1.11
CA PRO A 72 -10.32 -14.33 0.31
C PRO A 72 -11.11 -14.66 -0.95
N THR A 73 -12.03 -13.76 -1.31
CA THR A 73 -12.73 -13.89 -2.59
C THR A 73 -11.79 -13.56 -3.74
N GLN A 74 -12.08 -14.12 -4.91
CA GLN A 74 -11.33 -13.79 -6.14
C GLN A 74 -11.35 -12.28 -6.43
N LEU A 75 -12.44 -11.59 -6.09
CA LEU A 75 -12.56 -10.15 -6.27
C LEU A 75 -11.57 -9.39 -5.37
N ALA A 76 -11.44 -9.76 -4.09
CA ALA A 76 -10.48 -9.11 -3.19
C ALA A 76 -9.02 -9.34 -3.60
N VAL A 77 -8.69 -10.56 -4.06
CA VAL A 77 -7.35 -10.87 -4.59
C VAL A 77 -7.06 -10.02 -5.82
N GLN A 78 -8.01 -9.94 -6.76
CA GLN A 78 -7.85 -9.14 -7.98
C GLN A 78 -7.73 -7.65 -7.68
N GLU A 79 -8.58 -7.10 -6.80
CA GLU A 79 -8.54 -5.68 -6.45
C GLU A 79 -7.23 -5.32 -5.73
N ALA A 80 -6.76 -6.16 -4.80
CA ALA A 80 -5.47 -5.99 -4.13
C ALA A 80 -4.32 -5.98 -5.14
N ALA A 81 -4.27 -6.96 -6.04
CA ALA A 81 -3.23 -7.06 -7.06
C ALA A 81 -3.25 -5.86 -8.02
N TRP A 82 -4.44 -5.45 -8.49
CA TRP A 82 -4.60 -4.37 -9.45
C TRP A 82 -4.28 -3.00 -8.85
N GLY A 83 -4.73 -2.74 -7.62
CA GLY A 83 -4.42 -1.51 -6.88
C GLY A 83 -2.92 -1.36 -6.66
N LEU A 84 -2.25 -2.41 -6.20
CA LEU A 84 -0.80 -2.43 -5.97
C LEU A 84 -0.01 -2.26 -7.27
N ALA A 85 -0.42 -2.89 -8.37
CA ALA A 85 0.24 -2.75 -9.67
C ALA A 85 0.19 -1.30 -10.19
N ARG A 86 -0.99 -0.65 -10.11
CA ARG A 86 -1.15 0.75 -10.51
C ARG A 86 -0.32 1.69 -9.63
N TYR A 87 -0.38 1.50 -8.31
CA TYR A 87 0.45 2.24 -7.36
C TYR A 87 1.95 2.12 -7.69
N ALA A 88 2.43 0.90 -7.94
CA ALA A 88 3.84 0.64 -8.17
C ALA A 88 4.35 1.32 -9.45
N ARG A 89 3.58 1.23 -10.55
CA ARG A 89 3.90 1.90 -11.82
C ARG A 89 3.99 3.41 -11.65
N ILE A 90 2.98 4.02 -10.99
CA ILE A 90 2.94 5.47 -10.76
C ILE A 90 4.14 5.93 -9.90
N CYS A 91 4.50 5.18 -8.86
CA CYS A 91 5.67 5.50 -8.04
C CYS A 91 6.96 5.50 -8.87
N GLN A 92 7.17 4.47 -9.68
CA GLN A 92 8.35 4.36 -10.53
C GLN A 92 8.44 5.52 -11.53
N GLU A 93 7.32 5.95 -12.11
CA GLU A 93 7.27 7.11 -13.02
C GLU A 93 7.59 8.42 -12.31
N ALA A 94 7.21 8.55 -11.05
CA ALA A 94 7.52 9.71 -10.21
C ALA A 94 8.89 9.64 -9.51
N GLY A 95 9.72 8.62 -9.81
CA GLY A 95 11.07 8.46 -9.26
C GLY A 95 11.15 7.84 -7.85
N LEU A 96 10.09 7.20 -7.37
CA LEU A 96 10.05 6.51 -6.07
C LEU A 96 10.07 4.99 -6.25
N VAL A 97 10.89 4.29 -5.45
CA VAL A 97 10.83 2.83 -5.33
C VAL A 97 9.54 2.43 -4.60
N PRO A 98 8.65 1.59 -5.17
CA PRO A 98 7.43 1.17 -4.50
C PRO A 98 7.64 -0.04 -3.59
N ILE A 99 7.23 0.05 -2.33
CA ILE A 99 7.03 -1.11 -1.45
C ILE A 99 5.60 -1.62 -1.68
N VAL A 100 5.50 -2.78 -2.32
CA VAL A 100 4.25 -3.49 -2.61
C VAL A 100 3.93 -4.40 -1.41
N GLU A 101 2.90 -4.04 -0.63
CA GLU A 101 2.56 -4.73 0.62
C GLU A 101 1.14 -5.33 0.56
N PRO A 102 0.98 -6.56 0.03
CA PRO A 102 -0.25 -7.33 0.08
C PRO A 102 -0.32 -8.09 1.41
N GLU A 103 -0.72 -7.41 2.48
CA GLU A 103 -0.79 -8.07 3.79
C GLU A 103 -1.93 -9.09 3.82
N ILE A 104 -1.59 -10.34 4.13
CA ILE A 104 -2.56 -11.38 4.46
C ILE A 104 -2.73 -11.36 5.98
N LEU A 105 -3.93 -11.05 6.46
CA LEU A 105 -4.21 -10.99 7.89
C LEU A 105 -4.12 -12.38 8.51
N ILE A 106 -3.48 -12.44 9.68
CA ILE A 106 -3.31 -13.68 10.48
C ILE A 106 -4.54 -14.00 11.33
N ASP A 107 -5.55 -13.12 11.37
CA ASP A 107 -6.76 -13.31 12.15
C ASP A 107 -7.53 -14.55 11.66
N GLY A 108 -7.83 -15.47 12.56
CA GLY A 108 -8.61 -16.67 12.27
C GLY A 108 -8.13 -17.89 13.05
N VAL A 109 -8.60 -19.06 12.63
CA VAL A 109 -8.23 -20.38 13.19
C VAL A 109 -7.60 -21.31 12.14
N HIS A 110 -7.27 -20.75 10.98
CA HIS A 110 -6.53 -21.47 9.94
C HIS A 110 -5.13 -21.81 10.45
N ASP A 111 -4.59 -22.93 9.98
CA ASP A 111 -3.21 -23.29 10.26
C ASP A 111 -2.25 -22.55 9.30
N VAL A 112 -0.99 -22.97 9.28
CA VAL A 112 0.03 -22.36 8.42
C VAL A 112 -0.03 -22.83 6.97
N ALA A 113 -0.79 -23.90 6.69
CA ALA A 113 -0.75 -24.64 5.43
C ALA A 113 -1.77 -24.14 4.40
#